data_AF-K2D9G8-F1
#
_entry.id   AF-K2D9G8-F1
#
_cell.length_a   1.000
_cell.length_b   1.000
_cell.length_c   1.000
_cell.angle_alpha   90.00
_cell.angle_beta   90.00
_cell.angle_gamma   90.00
#
_symmetry.space_group_name_H-M   'P 1'
#
loop_
_entity.id
_entity.type
_entity.pdbx_description
1 polymer ?
#
loop_
_entity_poly.entity_id
_entity_poly.type
_entity_poly.pdbx_seq_one_letter_code
_entity_poly.pdbx_strand_id
1 'polypeptide(L)'
;IRLPDEEVERARGLIDKLGQQISVDNVPRGLLLTMNTGLSAQVNQELVNAGIKVNALIPHEASLEETFIKLTSDSGDKGVSA
;
A
#
# COMPACT_ATOMS: atom_id res chain seq x y z
N ILE A 1 -4.32 -3.46 4.62
CA ILE A 1 -4.95 -3.33 5.96
C ILE A 1 -6.41 -3.73 5.88
N ARG A 2 -6.85 -4.61 6.79
CA ARG A 2 -8.26 -4.98 6.95
C ARG A 2 -8.88 -4.11 8.05
N LEU A 3 -9.99 -3.47 7.73
CA LEU A 3 -10.73 -2.56 8.59
C LEU A 3 -12.22 -2.92 8.52
N PRO A 4 -13.01 -2.68 9.57
CA PRO A 4 -14.46 -2.66 9.45
C PRO A 4 -14.89 -1.42 8.63
N ASP A 5 -16.03 -1.51 7.94
CA ASP A 5 -16.45 -0.49 6.96
C ASP A 5 -16.60 0.90 7.57
N GLU A 6 -17.03 1.00 8.84
CA GLU A 6 -17.16 2.28 9.55
C GLU A 6 -15.83 3.01 9.78
N GLU A 7 -14.71 2.31 9.71
CA GLU A 7 -13.37 2.88 9.95
C GLU A 7 -12.63 3.24 8.65
N VAL A 8 -13.11 2.80 7.48
CA VAL A 8 -12.39 2.93 6.20
C VAL A 8 -12.12 4.39 5.85
N GLU A 9 -13.16 5.24 5.86
CA GLU A 9 -13.02 6.66 5.51
C GLU A 9 -12.16 7.42 6.53
N ARG A 10 -12.30 7.08 7.81
CA ARG A 10 -11.52 7.71 8.89
C ARG A 10 -10.03 7.34 8.79
N ALA A 11 -9.73 6.07 8.52
CA ALA A 11 -8.38 5.58 8.31
C ALA A 11 -7.76 6.18 7.05
N ARG A 12 -8.49 6.25 5.95
CA ARG A 12 -8.03 6.87 4.71
C ARG A 12 -7.66 8.34 4.94
N GLY A 13 -8.55 9.11 5.55
CA GLY A 13 -8.28 10.53 5.85
C GLY A 13 -7.15 10.77 6.85
N LEU A 14 -6.85 9.80 7.73
CA LEU A 14 -5.68 9.86 8.60
C LEU A 14 -4.40 9.60 7.81
N ILE A 15 -4.39 8.54 6.99
CA ILE A 15 -3.21 8.12 6.24
C ILE A 15 -2.84 9.14 5.17
N ASP A 16 -3.83 9.75 4.50
CA ASP A 16 -3.61 10.82 3.52
C ASP A 16 -2.87 12.03 4.13
N LYS A 17 -2.96 12.24 5.46
CA LYS A 17 -2.24 13.30 6.18
C LYS A 17 -0.80 12.94 6.56
N LEU A 18 -0.43 11.65 6.52
CA LEU A 18 0.91 11.18 6.90
C LEU A 18 1.97 11.53 5.84
N GLY A 19 1.56 11.97 4.65
CA GLY A 19 2.42 12.59 3.65
C GLY A 19 2.48 11.85 2.32
N GLN A 20 3.15 12.47 1.34
CA GLN A 20 3.15 12.05 -0.07
C GLN A 20 3.85 10.71 -0.37
N GLN A 21 4.36 10.00 0.64
CA GLN A 21 5.09 8.74 0.48
C GLN A 21 4.22 7.50 0.70
N ILE A 22 2.92 7.68 0.91
CA ILE A 22 1.97 6.59 1.09
C ILE A 22 0.82 6.77 0.09
N SER A 23 0.67 5.83 -0.83
CA SER A 23 -0.51 5.73 -1.69
C SER A 23 -1.56 4.85 -1.01
N VAL A 24 -2.82 5.27 -1.08
CA VAL A 24 -3.95 4.61 -0.43
C VAL A 24 -4.98 4.22 -1.47
N ASP A 25 -5.26 2.92 -1.59
CA ASP A 25 -6.28 2.37 -2.47
C ASP A 25 -7.38 1.68 -1.66
N ASN A 26 -8.64 1.94 -2.03
CA ASN A 26 -9.79 1.26 -1.42
C ASN A 26 -9.90 -0.15 -1.98
N VAL A 27 -10.02 -1.15 -1.10
CA VAL A 27 -10.23 -2.55 -1.48
C VAL A 27 -11.44 -3.13 -0.71
N PRO A 28 -12.09 -4.20 -1.20
CA PRO A 28 -13.38 -4.67 -0.67
C PRO A 28 -13.44 -5.05 0.82
N ARG A 29 -12.30 -5.11 1.55
CA ARG A 29 -12.32 -5.30 3.01
C ARG A 29 -11.29 -4.43 3.72
N GLY A 30 -11.12 -3.18 3.28
CA GLY A 30 -10.24 -2.21 3.92
C GLY A 30 -9.42 -1.39 2.92
N LEU A 31 -8.14 -1.18 3.22
CA LEU A 31 -7.25 -0.31 2.46
C LEU A 31 -5.99 -1.07 2.03
N LEU A 32 -5.57 -0.89 0.78
CA LEU A 32 -4.23 -1.26 0.32
C LEU A 32 -3.33 -0.03 0.42
N LEU A 33 -2.19 -0.17 1.10
CA LEU A 33 -1.23 0.91 1.27
C LEU A 33 0.06 0.56 0.55
N THR A 34 0.52 1.45 -0.31
CA THR A 34 1.84 1.37 -0.94
C THR A 34 2.73 2.43 -0.34
N MET A 35 3.86 2.05 0.24
CA MET A 35 4.74 2.96 0.97
C MET A 35 6.20 2.49 0.90
N ASN A 36 7.12 3.41 1.19
CA ASN A 36 8.53 3.07 1.33
C ASN A 36 8.79 2.16 2.54
N THR A 37 9.85 1.36 2.45
CA THR A 37 10.29 0.47 3.53
C THR A 37 10.50 1.26 4.84
N GLY A 38 9.99 0.74 5.95
CA GLY A 38 10.13 1.34 7.28
C GLY A 38 8.97 2.24 7.72
N LEU A 39 8.05 2.64 6.82
CA LEU A 39 6.90 3.48 7.17
C LEU A 39 5.72 2.72 7.79
N SER A 40 5.71 1.39 7.70
CA SER A 40 4.61 0.56 8.21
C SER A 40 4.40 0.68 9.73
N ALA A 41 5.49 0.80 10.49
CA ALA A 41 5.44 0.99 11.94
C ALA A 41 4.80 2.33 12.31
N GLN A 42 5.12 3.39 11.57
CA GLN A 42 4.52 4.72 11.77
C GLN A 42 3.03 4.70 11.46
N VAL A 43 2.63 4.14 10.31
CA VAL A 43 1.21 4.00 9.95
C VAL A 43 0.44 3.22 11.01
N ASN A 44 1.02 2.12 11.51
CA ASN A 44 0.39 1.33 12.56
C ASN A 44 0.22 2.13 13.85
N GLN A 45 1.25 2.89 14.28
CA GLN A 45 1.18 3.72 15.47
C GLN A 45 0.09 4.79 15.35
N GLU A 46 -0.03 5.42 14.20
CA GLU A 46 -1.03 6.47 13.95
C GLU A 46 -2.45 5.93 13.96
N LEU A 47 -2.68 4.76 13.34
CA LEU A 47 -3.97 4.06 13.40
C LEU A 47 -4.36 3.72 14.84
N VAL A 48 -3.41 3.24 15.65
CA VAL A 48 -3.63 2.94 17.07
C VAL A 48 -3.90 4.22 17.87
N ASN A 49 -3.13 5.29 17.68
CA ASN A 49 -3.30 6.57 18.35
C ASN A 49 -4.66 7.21 18.06
N ALA A 50 -5.15 7.06 16.82
CA ALA A 50 -6.46 7.52 16.40
C ALA A 50 -7.61 6.63 16.91
N GLY A 51 -7.30 5.51 17.56
CA GLY A 51 -8.28 4.53 18.03
C GLY A 51 -9.03 3.86 16.89
N ILE A 52 -8.39 3.69 15.73
CA ILE A 52 -8.99 3.02 14.56
C ILE A 52 -8.93 1.51 14.79
N LYS A 53 -10.08 0.85 14.64
CA LYS A 53 -10.14 -0.60 14.74
C LYS A 53 -9.53 -1.23 13.50
N VAL A 54 -8.44 -1.98 13.71
CA VAL A 54 -7.76 -2.73 12.66
C VAL A 54 -7.99 -4.21 12.88
N ASN A 55 -8.58 -4.89 11.89
CA ASN A 55 -8.81 -6.33 11.96
C ASN A 55 -7.52 -7.11 11.66
N ALA A 56 -6.72 -6.63 10.70
CA ALA A 56 -5.43 -7.23 10.36
C ALA A 56 -4.54 -6.26 9.56
N LEU A 57 -3.23 -6.28 9.84
CA LEU A 57 -2.21 -5.67 8.99
C LEU A 57 -1.51 -6.79 8.22
N ILE A 58 -1.78 -6.90 6.92
CA ILE A 58 -1.24 -7.96 6.07
C ILE A 58 -0.11 -7.33 5.25
N PRO A 59 1.16 -7.68 5.49
CA PRO A 59 2.26 -7.25 4.62
C PRO A 59 2.07 -7.87 3.24
N HIS A 60 2.03 -7.04 2.22
CA HIS A 60 2.13 -7.47 0.83
C HIS A 60 3.57 -7.21 0.41
N GLU A 61 4.42 -8.23 0.52
CA GLU A 61 5.72 -8.18 -0.12
C GLU A 61 5.47 -8.29 -1.63
N ALA A 62 6.00 -7.34 -2.41
CA ALA A 62 5.95 -7.46 -3.86
C ALA A 62 6.60 -8.81 -4.23
N SER A 63 5.88 -9.64 -4.97
CA SER A 63 6.46 -10.90 -5.42
C SER A 63 7.71 -10.60 -6.24
N LEU A 64 8.81 -11.33 -5.98
CA LEU A 64 10.03 -11.22 -6.80
C LEU A 64 9.72 -11.44 -8.29
N GLU A 65 8.68 -12.22 -8.57
CA GLU A 65 8.17 -12.49 -9.91
C GLU A 65 7.53 -11.25 -10.57
N GLU A 66 6.72 -10.48 -9.83
CA GLU A 66 6.18 -9.21 -10.33
C GLU A 66 7.29 -8.17 -10.59
N THR A 67 8.34 -8.19 -9.76
CA THR A 67 9.53 -7.34 -9.95
C THR A 67 10.30 -7.76 -11.20
N PHE A 68 10.47 -9.07 -11.42
CA PHE A 68 11.12 -9.62 -12.60
C PHE A 68 10.36 -9.29 -13.89
N ILE A 69 9.03 -9.43 -13.91
CA ILE A 69 8.21 -9.08 -15.08
C ILE A 69 8.32 -7.59 -15.39
N LYS A 70 8.24 -6.68 -14.39
CA LYS A 70 8.39 -5.24 -14.64
C LYS A 70 9.75 -4.88 -15.24
N LEU A 71 10.84 -5.49 -14.75
CA LEU A 71 12.20 -5.22 -15.24
C LEU A 71 12.44 -5.75 -16.66
N THR A 72 11.89 -6.93 -16.98
CA THR A 72 12.06 -7.55 -18.30
C THR A 72 11.09 -6.99 -19.34
N SER A 73 9.91 -6.51 -18.93
CA SER A 73 8.94 -5.86 -19.83
C SER A 73 9.40 -4.48 -20.31
N ASP A 74 10.13 -3.73 -19.48
CA ASP A 74 10.71 -2.43 -19.87
C ASP A 74 11.93 -2.61 -20.79
N SER A 75 12.57 -3.79 -20.77
CA SER A 75 13.74 -4.12 -21.60
C SER A 75 13.37 -4.63 -23.01
N GLY A 76 12.08 -4.63 -23.39
CA GLY A 76 11.58 -5.25 -24.62
C GLY A 76 11.47 -4.38 -25.87
N ASP A 77 11.63 -3.05 -25.78
CA ASP A 77 11.36 -2.13 -26.92
C ASP A 77 12.61 -1.48 -27.55
N LYS A 78 13.69 -2.25 -27.71
CA LYS A 78 14.76 -1.88 -28.67
C LYS A 78 15.16 -3.08 -29.52
N GLY A 79 14.38 -3.33 -30.56
CA GLY A 79 14.71 -4.34 -31.55
C GLY A 79 13.82 -4.36 -32.79
N VAL A 80 13.30 -3.20 -33.24
CA VAL A 80 12.82 -3.06 -34.62
C VAL A 80 14.04 -2.79 -35.52
N SER A 81 14.09 -3.57 -36.60
CA SER A 81 14.86 -3.40 -37.84
C SER A 81 16.35 -3.80 -37.83
N ALA A 82 16.63 -4.98 -38.38
CA ALA A 82 17.17 -5.15 -39.75
C ALA A 82 17.16 -6.64 -40.15
#